data_AF-A0A2V7H5V0-F1
#
_entry.id   AF-A0A2V7H5V0-F1
#
_cell.length_a   1.000
_cell.length_b   1.000
_cell.length_c   1.000
_cell.angle_alpha   90.00
_cell.angle_beta   90.00
_cell.angle_gamma   90.00
#
_symmetry.space_group_name_H-M   'P 1'
#
loop_
_entity.id
_entity.type
_entity.pdbx_description
1 polymer ?
#
loop_
_entity_poly.entity_id
_entity_poly.type
_entity_poly.pdbx_seq_one_letter_code
_entity_poly.pdbx_strand_id
1 'polypeptide(L)'
;MPVKNFGTGGYIFFCTKQGKVKKTELEAYSHPRAGGIQAIGLEDGDTVITARRTDGTREVMIATKLGMAIRFSEDEVRPMGRGAAGVRGIEVDEGDEVIAADVVQEGAQILTLTERGYGKRTPLEEYRLQGRAGKGIIDIKTGGRNGTVVGMLQVRTGTDILVITTKGKIIRMHADDVSSQGRNTMG
;
A
#
# COMPACT_ATOMS: atom_id res chain seq x y z
N MET A 1 -8.18 4.65 11.89
CA MET A 1 -7.38 3.97 12.92
C MET A 1 -7.67 4.58 14.28
N PRO A 2 -8.24 3.84 15.24
CA PRO A 2 -8.41 4.35 16.60
C PRO A 2 -7.07 4.35 17.35
N VAL A 3 -6.75 5.45 18.03
CA VAL A 3 -5.56 5.59 18.90
C VAL A 3 -6.05 5.94 20.30
N LYS A 4 -5.75 5.07 21.27
CA LYS A 4 -6.16 5.27 22.68
C LYS A 4 -5.15 6.10 23.48
N ASN A 5 -3.87 6.06 23.08
CA ASN A 5 -2.79 6.78 23.75
C ASN A 5 -1.80 7.30 22.70
N PHE A 6 -1.59 8.62 22.67
CA PHE A 6 -0.70 9.30 21.73
C PHE A 6 0.74 9.43 22.25
N GLY A 7 0.98 9.16 23.54
CA GLY A 7 2.30 9.23 24.18
C GLY A 7 3.16 7.97 24.03
N THR A 8 2.68 6.95 23.31
CA THR A 8 3.46 5.71 23.10
C THR A 8 4.59 5.86 22.07
N GLY A 9 4.78 7.07 21.52
CA GLY A 9 5.67 7.31 20.39
C GLY A 9 5.19 6.68 19.08
N GLY A 10 6.07 6.73 18.08
CA GLY A 10 5.84 6.21 16.74
C GLY A 10 5.16 7.22 15.81
N TYR A 11 4.79 6.75 14.63
CA TYR A 11 4.41 7.60 13.52
C TYR A 11 3.08 7.20 12.90
N ILE A 12 2.47 8.14 12.18
CA ILE A 12 1.52 7.85 11.11
C ILE A 12 2.25 7.99 9.78
N PHE A 13 2.31 6.89 9.04
CA PHE A 13 2.78 6.83 7.67
C PHE A 13 1.60 6.95 6.71
N PHE A 14 1.72 7.81 5.71
CA PHE A 14 0.73 8.05 4.66
C PHE A 14 1.31 7.65 3.31
N CYS A 15 0.44 7.15 2.43
CA CYS A 15 0.73 6.98 1.01
C CYS A 15 -0.45 7.51 0.19
N THR A 16 -0.14 8.27 -0.86
CA THR A 16 -1.14 8.90 -1.74
C THR A 16 -1.20 8.25 -3.11
N LYS A 17 -2.27 8.53 -3.84
CA LYS A 17 -2.57 8.00 -5.17
C LYS A 17 -1.47 8.36 -6.18
N GLN A 18 -0.89 9.55 -6.06
CA GLN A 18 0.20 10.01 -6.92
C GLN A 18 1.59 9.55 -6.45
N GLY A 19 1.68 8.61 -5.50
CA GLY A 19 2.94 8.01 -5.07
C GLY A 19 3.73 8.84 -4.06
N LYS A 20 3.13 9.86 -3.43
CA LYS A 20 3.75 10.54 -2.29
C LYS A 20 3.59 9.73 -1.02
N VAL A 21 4.59 9.83 -0.16
CA VAL A 21 4.61 9.26 1.17
C VAL A 21 5.01 10.30 2.20
N LYS A 22 4.49 10.14 3.41
CA LYS A 22 4.76 11.07 4.51
C LYS A 22 4.73 10.34 5.83
N LYS A 23 5.66 10.69 6.71
CA LYS A 23 5.71 10.22 8.08
C LYS A 23 5.50 11.40 9.03
N THR A 24 4.55 11.29 9.97
CA THR A 24 4.27 12.33 10.99
C THR A 24 4.31 11.68 12.37
N GLU A 25 4.95 12.33 13.35
CA GLU A 25 4.92 11.89 14.75
C GLU A 25 3.47 11.73 15.24
N LEU A 26 3.18 10.62 15.93
CA LEU A 26 1.83 10.33 16.41
C LEU A 26 1.30 11.40 17.36
N GLU A 27 2.18 11.95 18.20
CA GLU A 27 1.86 13.00 19.17
C GLU A 27 1.26 14.26 18.51
N ALA A 28 1.58 14.53 17.24
CA ALA A 28 1.04 15.67 16.50
C ALA A 28 -0.50 15.62 16.33
N TYR A 29 -1.13 14.47 16.62
CA TYR A 29 -2.58 14.22 16.55
C TYR A 29 -3.25 14.08 17.93
N SER A 30 -2.52 14.33 19.03
CA SER A 30 -3.00 14.14 20.42
C SER A 30 -4.16 15.03 20.86
N HIS A 31 -4.39 16.14 20.15
CA HIS A 31 -5.43 17.13 20.48
C HIS A 31 -6.45 17.25 19.33
N PRO A 32 -7.33 16.26 19.15
CA PRO A 32 -8.32 16.28 18.07
C PRO A 32 -9.35 17.38 18.28
N ARG A 33 -9.82 17.97 17.18
CA ARG A 33 -10.90 18.97 17.15
C ARG A 33 -12.15 18.34 16.53
N ALA A 34 -13.33 18.82 16.93
CA ALA A 34 -14.60 18.32 16.38
C ALA A 34 -14.69 18.45 14.85
N GLY A 35 -14.13 19.52 14.28
CA GLY A 35 -14.07 19.73 12.82
C GLY A 35 -12.97 18.95 12.09
N GLY A 36 -12.24 18.07 12.79
CA GLY A 36 -11.06 17.41 12.26
C GLY A 36 -9.84 18.32 12.19
N ILE A 37 -8.73 17.76 11.71
CA ILE A 37 -7.46 18.46 11.52
C ILE A 37 -6.82 18.01 10.20
N GLN A 38 -6.12 18.91 9.52
CA GLN A 38 -5.31 18.54 8.36
C GLN A 38 -4.17 17.61 8.80
N ALA A 39 -4.02 16.47 8.11
CA ALA A 39 -3.02 15.45 8.42
C ALA A 39 -1.90 15.37 7.35
N ILE A 40 -2.21 15.77 6.12
CA ILE A 40 -1.31 15.81 4.96
C ILE A 40 -1.77 16.92 4.01
N GLY A 41 -0.83 17.57 3.34
CA GLY A 41 -1.13 18.43 2.19
C GLY A 41 -1.31 17.58 0.94
N LEU A 42 -2.39 17.80 0.20
CA LEU A 42 -2.66 17.11 -1.07
C LEU A 42 -2.62 18.11 -2.21
N GLU A 43 -2.07 17.68 -3.34
CA GLU A 43 -2.18 18.40 -4.60
C GLU A 43 -3.51 18.05 -5.28
N ASP A 44 -3.91 18.86 -6.26
CA ASP A 44 -5.15 18.64 -6.99
C ASP A 44 -5.14 17.26 -7.68
N GLY A 45 -6.24 16.52 -7.47
CA GLY A 45 -6.40 15.17 -8.00
C GLY A 45 -5.65 14.08 -7.22
N ASP A 46 -4.91 14.41 -6.16
CA ASP A 46 -4.30 13.42 -5.26
C ASP A 46 -5.25 13.05 -4.11
N THR A 47 -5.14 11.81 -3.64
CA THR A 47 -5.94 11.29 -2.53
C THR A 47 -5.09 10.38 -1.65
N VAL A 48 -5.43 10.28 -0.37
CA VAL A 48 -4.77 9.33 0.53
C VAL A 48 -5.29 7.92 0.23
N ILE A 49 -4.38 7.00 -0.11
CA ILE A 49 -4.68 5.58 -0.31
C ILE A 49 -4.54 4.81 0.99
N THR A 50 -3.50 5.12 1.78
CA THR A 50 -3.24 4.44 3.04
C THR A 50 -2.79 5.43 4.12
N ALA A 51 -3.23 5.15 5.34
CA ALA A 51 -2.62 5.67 6.56
C ALA A 51 -2.39 4.48 7.51
N ARG A 52 -1.18 4.35 8.03
CA ARG A 52 -0.76 3.25 8.92
C ARG A 52 0.06 3.78 10.09
N ARG A 53 -0.06 3.11 11.24
CA ARG A 53 0.86 3.35 12.35
C ARG A 53 2.16 2.60 12.11
N THR A 54 3.27 3.21 12.45
CA THR A 54 4.59 2.60 12.43
C THR A 54 5.41 3.00 13.64
N ASP A 55 6.48 2.26 13.92
CA ASP A 55 7.45 2.57 14.98
C ASP A 55 8.64 3.39 14.46
N GLY A 56 8.74 3.60 13.15
CA GLY A 56 9.80 4.37 12.53
C GLY A 56 10.83 3.50 11.82
N THR A 57 10.84 2.18 12.06
CA THR A 57 11.83 1.22 11.56
C THR A 57 11.24 0.17 10.61
N ARG A 58 9.99 0.35 10.15
CA ARG A 58 9.30 -0.60 9.30
C ARG A 58 9.69 -0.45 7.83
N GLU A 59 9.43 -1.50 7.07
CA GLU A 59 9.41 -1.43 5.62
C GLU A 59 7.99 -1.14 5.12
N VAL A 60 7.91 -0.46 3.98
CA VAL A 60 6.65 -0.14 3.32
C VAL A 60 6.66 -0.74 1.93
N MET A 61 5.53 -1.34 1.56
CA MET A 61 5.29 -1.80 0.20
C MET A 61 4.18 -0.99 -0.44
N ILE A 62 4.40 -0.53 -1.67
CA ILE A 62 3.44 0.23 -2.47
C ILE A 62 3.22 -0.53 -3.78
N ALA A 63 1.97 -0.67 -4.22
CA ALA A 63 1.60 -1.30 -5.48
C ALA A 63 0.78 -0.34 -6.35
N THR A 64 0.99 -0.41 -7.67
CA THR A 64 0.35 0.47 -8.65
C THR A 64 -0.64 -0.27 -9.54
N LYS A 65 -1.54 0.48 -10.16
CA LYS A 65 -2.59 0.02 -11.08
C LYS A 65 -2.02 -0.73 -12.28
N LEU A 66 -0.86 -0.33 -12.79
CA LEU A 66 -0.20 -0.98 -13.93
C LEU A 66 0.68 -2.17 -13.52
N GLY A 67 0.66 -2.58 -12.26
CA GLY A 67 1.30 -3.82 -11.81
C GLY A 67 2.75 -3.67 -11.43
N MET A 68 3.15 -2.47 -10.98
CA MET A 68 4.44 -2.22 -10.36
C MET A 68 4.31 -2.30 -8.84
N ALA A 69 5.38 -2.70 -8.16
CA ALA A 69 5.49 -2.61 -6.72
C ALA A 69 6.89 -2.16 -6.28
N ILE A 70 6.96 -1.39 -5.20
CA ILE A 70 8.22 -1.02 -4.55
C ILE A 70 8.17 -1.38 -3.06
N ARG A 71 9.30 -1.84 -2.53
CA ARG A 71 9.49 -2.12 -1.10
C ARG A 71 10.74 -1.39 -0.62
N PHE A 72 10.60 -0.53 0.38
CA PHE A 72 11.71 0.29 0.90
C PHE A 72 11.57 0.50 2.42
N SER A 73 12.65 0.92 3.09
CA SER A 73 12.63 1.23 4.52
C SER A 73 11.98 2.59 4.78
N GLU A 74 11.08 2.67 5.76
CA GLU A 74 10.46 3.94 6.15
C GLU A 74 11.46 4.94 6.76
N ASP A 75 12.66 4.49 7.13
CA ASP A 75 13.77 5.36 7.58
C ASP A 75 14.16 6.38 6.49
N GLU A 76 13.97 6.04 5.21
CA GLU A 76 14.22 6.95 4.09
C GLU A 76 13.22 8.12 4.02
N VAL A 77 12.17 8.08 4.85
CA VAL A 77 11.14 9.11 4.96
C VAL A 77 11.29 9.80 6.31
N ARG A 78 11.89 11.00 6.29
CA ARG A 78 12.00 11.83 7.50
C ARG A 78 10.62 12.18 8.08
N PRO A 79 10.49 12.31 9.41
CA PRO A 79 9.30 12.88 10.03
C PRO A 79 9.05 14.32 9.55
N MET A 80 7.77 14.66 9.39
CA MET A 80 7.33 15.99 8.93
C MET A 80 6.09 16.44 9.71
N GLY A 81 5.84 17.75 9.72
CA GLY A 81 4.63 18.32 10.31
C GLY A 81 3.36 18.00 9.52
N ARG A 82 2.20 18.13 10.19
CA ARG A 82 0.87 17.79 9.63
C ARG A 82 0.52 18.47 8.29
N GLY A 83 0.99 19.69 8.03
CA GLY A 83 0.72 20.39 6.78
C GLY A 83 1.57 19.96 5.58
N ALA A 84 2.66 19.23 5.78
CA ALA A 84 3.56 18.85 4.68
C ALA A 84 2.87 17.91 3.68
N ALA A 85 3.24 18.01 2.39
CA ALA A 85 2.75 17.14 1.32
C ALA A 85 3.46 15.78 1.26
N GLY A 86 4.63 15.66 1.89
CA GLY A 86 5.45 14.45 1.85
C GLY A 86 6.52 14.47 0.78
N VAL A 87 7.10 13.31 0.51
CA VAL A 87 8.16 13.06 -0.48
C VAL A 87 7.73 11.93 -1.41
N ARG A 88 8.40 11.77 -2.55
CA ARG A 88 8.10 10.65 -3.46
C ARG A 88 8.47 9.31 -2.80
N GLY A 89 7.52 8.38 -2.76
CA GLY A 89 7.71 7.00 -2.31
C GLY A 89 7.91 6.04 -3.47
N ILE A 90 7.16 6.21 -4.55
CA ILE A 90 7.30 5.49 -5.82
C ILE A 90 7.19 6.48 -6.99
N GLU A 91 7.92 6.22 -8.08
CA GLU A 91 7.70 6.90 -9.36
C GLU A 91 6.50 6.27 -10.06
N VAL A 92 5.47 7.09 -10.32
CA VAL A 92 4.23 6.69 -10.98
C VAL A 92 4.28 7.22 -12.41
N ASP A 93 4.27 6.31 -13.39
CA ASP A 93 4.26 6.66 -14.81
C ASP A 93 2.89 7.22 -15.24
N GLU A 94 2.83 7.86 -16.41
CA GLU A 94 1.58 8.40 -16.95
C GLU A 94 0.51 7.31 -17.11
N GLY A 95 -0.71 7.58 -16.63
CA GLY A 95 -1.82 6.63 -16.65
C GLY A 95 -1.78 5.57 -15.55
N ASP A 96 -0.73 5.56 -14.72
CA ASP A 96 -0.64 4.73 -13.52
C ASP A 96 -1.07 5.51 -12.26
N GLU A 97 -1.33 4.77 -11.19
CA GLU A 97 -1.63 5.32 -9.87
C GLU A 97 -1.38 4.28 -8.79
N VAL A 98 -1.10 4.72 -7.57
CA VAL A 98 -1.02 3.82 -6.41
C VAL A 98 -2.44 3.32 -6.09
N ILE A 99 -2.58 2.00 -6.02
CA ILE A 99 -3.85 1.34 -5.66
C ILE A 99 -3.82 0.76 -4.25
N ALA A 100 -2.63 0.48 -3.72
CA ALA A 100 -2.45 -0.02 -2.37
C ALA A 100 -1.07 0.32 -1.84
N ALA A 101 -1.01 0.53 -0.54
CA ALA A 101 0.24 0.59 0.20
C ALA A 101 0.02 0.04 1.60
N ASP A 102 1.00 -0.65 2.14
CA ASP A 102 0.94 -1.19 3.49
C ASP A 102 2.31 -1.31 4.14
N VAL A 103 2.30 -1.39 5.46
CA VAL A 103 3.50 -1.67 6.26
C VAL A 103 3.76 -3.16 6.17
N VAL A 104 4.96 -3.52 5.72
CA VAL A 104 5.33 -4.92 5.47
C VAL A 104 5.28 -5.72 6.76
N GLN A 105 4.73 -6.92 6.67
CA GLN A 105 4.71 -7.89 7.74
C GLN A 105 5.56 -9.11 7.36
N GLU A 106 6.51 -9.46 8.23
CA GLU A 106 7.34 -10.65 8.03
C GLU A 106 6.49 -11.92 7.87
N GLY A 107 6.97 -12.82 7.01
CA GLY A 107 6.33 -14.09 6.68
C GLY A 107 5.00 -13.96 5.92
N ALA A 108 4.64 -12.77 5.44
CA ALA A 108 3.47 -12.59 4.59
C ALA A 108 3.75 -12.97 3.13
N GLN A 109 2.69 -13.26 2.40
CA GLN A 109 2.67 -13.30 0.94
C GLN A 109 1.86 -12.11 0.42
N ILE A 110 2.18 -11.65 -0.77
CA ILE A 110 1.48 -10.57 -1.45
C ILE A 110 0.45 -11.18 -2.38
N LEU A 111 -0.83 -10.97 -2.07
CA LEU A 111 -1.95 -11.28 -2.94
C LEU A 111 -2.25 -10.07 -3.80
N THR A 112 -2.18 -10.23 -5.13
CA THR A 112 -2.57 -9.19 -6.09
C THR A 112 -3.73 -9.68 -6.94
N LEU A 113 -4.77 -8.85 -7.10
CA LEU A 113 -5.95 -9.12 -7.91
C LEU A 113 -6.12 -8.06 -9.00
N THR A 114 -6.59 -8.49 -10.18
CA THR A 114 -6.86 -7.62 -11.33
C THR A 114 -8.36 -7.50 -11.63
N GLU A 115 -8.74 -6.48 -12.39
CA GLU A 115 -10.15 -6.13 -12.64
C GLU A 115 -10.95 -7.23 -13.35
N ARG A 116 -10.27 -8.15 -14.04
CA ARG A 116 -10.89 -9.29 -14.74
C ARG A 116 -10.90 -10.58 -13.93
N GLY A 117 -10.60 -10.49 -12.63
CA GLY A 117 -10.68 -11.62 -11.69
C GLY A 117 -9.48 -12.55 -11.71
N TYR A 118 -8.37 -12.15 -12.34
CA TYR A 118 -7.10 -12.87 -12.24
C TYR A 118 -6.34 -12.40 -11.00
N GLY A 119 -5.50 -13.27 -10.47
CA GLY A 119 -4.67 -12.91 -9.34
C GLY A 119 -3.79 -14.05 -8.88
N LYS A 120 -2.82 -13.70 -8.06
CA LYS A 120 -1.82 -14.63 -7.53
C LYS A 120 -1.37 -14.21 -6.16
N ARG A 121 -0.83 -15.16 -5.42
CA ARG A 121 0.05 -14.90 -4.29
C ARG A 121 1.50 -14.95 -4.73
N THR A 122 2.33 -14.11 -4.15
CA THR A 122 3.78 -14.16 -4.34
C THR A 122 4.46 -14.00 -2.99
N PRO A 123 5.45 -14.84 -2.63
CA PRO A 123 6.23 -14.66 -1.40
C PRO A 123 6.83 -13.26 -1.31
N LEU A 124 6.79 -12.66 -0.12
CA LEU A 124 7.33 -11.31 0.12
C LEU A 124 8.82 -11.20 -0.24
N GLU A 125 9.55 -12.31 -0.13
CA GLU A 125 10.98 -12.43 -0.42
C GLU A 125 11.31 -12.17 -1.89
N GLU A 126 10.35 -12.37 -2.81
CA GLU A 126 10.55 -12.01 -4.22
C GLU A 126 10.58 -10.49 -4.45
N TYR A 127 10.05 -9.71 -3.50
CA TYR A 127 10.08 -8.26 -3.52
C TYR A 127 11.30 -7.77 -2.75
N ARG A 128 12.43 -7.70 -3.46
CA ARG A 128 13.69 -7.19 -2.91
C ARG A 128 13.52 -5.77 -2.38
N LEU A 129 14.26 -5.44 -1.32
CA LEU A 129 14.39 -4.07 -0.86
C LEU A 129 15.08 -3.20 -1.93
N GLN A 130 14.56 -1.98 -2.08
CA GLN A 130 15.06 -0.94 -2.96
C GLN A 130 15.02 0.39 -2.22
N GLY A 131 15.73 1.41 -2.73
CA GLY A 131 15.52 2.78 -2.27
C GLY A 131 14.16 3.31 -2.70
N ARG A 132 13.59 4.25 -1.94
CA ARG A 132 12.34 4.92 -2.32
C ARG A 132 12.48 5.73 -3.62
N ALA A 133 11.35 6.19 -4.14
CA ALA A 133 11.24 7.05 -5.32
C ALA A 133 11.69 6.44 -6.65
N GLY A 134 12.03 5.15 -6.70
CA GLY A 134 12.23 4.42 -7.94
C GLY A 134 10.91 3.95 -8.57
N LYS A 135 10.98 3.38 -9.77
CA LYS A 135 9.85 2.77 -10.49
C LYS A 135 9.31 1.47 -9.86
N GLY A 136 10.06 0.89 -8.92
CA GLY A 136 9.77 -0.44 -8.38
C GLY A 136 10.14 -1.58 -9.34
N ILE A 137 9.51 -2.73 -9.15
CA ILE A 137 9.65 -3.95 -9.94
C ILE A 137 8.26 -4.45 -10.35
N ILE A 138 8.22 -5.28 -11.40
CA ILE A 138 6.97 -5.92 -11.82
C ILE A 138 6.43 -6.75 -10.65
N ASP A 139 5.17 -6.51 -10.30
CA ASP A 139 4.37 -7.29 -9.37
C ASP A 139 3.54 -8.33 -10.11
N ILE A 140 2.81 -7.93 -11.15
CA ILE A 140 2.00 -8.80 -12.01
C ILE A 140 1.92 -8.20 -13.41
N LYS A 141 1.89 -9.04 -14.45
CA LYS A 141 1.66 -8.57 -15.82
C LYS A 141 0.20 -8.12 -15.98
N THR A 142 0.02 -6.85 -16.33
CA THR A 142 -1.28 -6.22 -16.57
C THR A 142 -1.61 -6.17 -18.07
N GLY A 143 -2.84 -5.75 -18.39
CA GLY A 143 -3.36 -5.67 -19.76
C GLY A 143 -3.92 -7.00 -20.27
N GLY A 144 -4.31 -7.02 -21.54
CA GLY A 144 -4.83 -8.24 -22.21
C GLY A 144 -5.94 -8.92 -21.40
N ARG A 145 -5.75 -10.21 -21.08
CA ARG A 145 -6.73 -11.00 -20.32
C ARG A 145 -6.91 -10.54 -18.87
N ASN A 146 -5.91 -9.88 -18.28
CA ASN A 146 -5.88 -9.51 -16.86
C ASN A 146 -6.54 -8.16 -16.60
N GLY A 147 -6.38 -7.21 -17.51
CA GLY A 147 -6.70 -5.81 -17.22
C GLY A 147 -5.73 -5.20 -16.19
N THR A 148 -6.18 -4.19 -15.47
CA THR A 148 -5.37 -3.47 -14.45
C THR A 148 -5.51 -4.06 -13.05
N VAL A 149 -4.55 -3.77 -12.16
CA VAL A 149 -4.61 -4.17 -10.75
C VAL A 149 -5.69 -3.37 -10.02
N VAL A 150 -6.49 -4.05 -9.21
CA VAL A 150 -7.56 -3.44 -8.41
C VAL A 150 -7.35 -3.58 -6.91
N GLY A 151 -6.42 -4.45 -6.48
CA GLY A 151 -6.11 -4.61 -5.07
C GLY A 151 -4.83 -5.39 -4.85
N MET A 152 -4.16 -5.05 -3.75
CA MET A 152 -3.05 -5.81 -3.18
C MET A 152 -3.29 -5.95 -1.66
N LEU A 153 -3.08 -7.16 -1.14
CA LEU A 153 -3.21 -7.49 0.27
C LEU A 153 -2.01 -8.32 0.73
N GLN A 154 -1.58 -8.10 1.97
CA GLN A 154 -0.69 -9.04 2.65
C GLN A 154 -1.53 -10.16 3.25
N VAL A 155 -1.23 -11.41 2.90
CA VAL A 155 -1.93 -12.60 3.37
C VAL A 155 -0.96 -13.57 4.02
N ARG A 156 -1.47 -14.37 4.96
CA ARG A 156 -0.78 -15.53 5.56
C ARG A 156 -1.62 -16.78 5.37
N THR A 157 -1.03 -17.94 5.63
CA THR A 157 -1.77 -19.20 5.69
C THR A 157 -3.00 -19.07 6.59
N GLY A 158 -4.15 -19.55 6.11
CA GLY A 158 -5.44 -19.43 6.80
C GLY A 158 -6.12 -18.06 6.70
N THR A 159 -5.58 -17.11 5.94
CA THR A 159 -6.25 -15.82 5.68
C THR A 159 -7.42 -16.04 4.73
N ASP A 160 -8.59 -15.52 5.10
CA ASP A 160 -9.72 -15.39 4.18
C ASP A 160 -9.69 -14.05 3.47
N ILE A 161 -10.11 -14.05 2.22
CA ILE A 161 -10.29 -12.85 1.42
C ILE A 161 -11.73 -12.68 0.99
N LEU A 162 -12.17 -11.43 0.91
CA LEU A 162 -13.46 -11.02 0.38
C LEU A 162 -13.23 -10.23 -0.90
N VAL A 163 -13.74 -10.75 -2.02
CA VAL A 163 -13.70 -10.09 -3.32
C VAL A 163 -15.10 -9.58 -3.63
N ILE A 164 -15.22 -8.28 -3.91
CA ILE A 164 -16.49 -7.62 -4.22
C ILE A 164 -16.43 -7.09 -5.64
N THR A 165 -17.39 -7.52 -6.47
CA THR A 165 -17.52 -7.03 -7.84
C THR A 165 -18.37 -5.75 -7.89
N THR A 166 -18.23 -4.98 -8.96
CA THR A 166 -19.05 -3.79 -9.22
C THR A 166 -20.56 -4.10 -9.31
N LYS A 167 -20.94 -5.35 -9.57
CA LYS A 167 -22.34 -5.83 -9.58
C LYS A 167 -22.82 -6.32 -8.21
N GLY A 168 -22.04 -6.08 -7.15
CA GLY A 168 -22.42 -6.44 -5.78
C GLY A 168 -22.27 -7.92 -5.43
N LYS A 169 -21.67 -8.76 -6.30
CA LYS A 169 -21.31 -10.14 -5.91
C LYS A 169 -20.17 -10.10 -4.90
N ILE A 170 -20.35 -10.79 -3.79
CA ILE A 170 -19.36 -10.97 -2.72
C ILE A 170 -18.90 -12.43 -2.75
N ILE A 171 -17.60 -12.64 -2.87
CA ILE A 171 -16.98 -13.96 -2.87
C ILE A 171 -16.02 -14.01 -1.68
N ARG A 172 -16.23 -14.96 -0.77
CA ARG A 172 -15.26 -15.29 0.28
C ARG A 172 -14.53 -16.56 -0.12
N MET A 173 -13.21 -16.54 -0.03
CA MET A 173 -12.37 -17.73 -0.27
C MET A 173 -11.13 -17.69 0.61
N HIS A 174 -10.50 -18.85 0.80
CA HIS A 174 -9.20 -18.89 1.44
C HIS A 174 -8.16 -18.30 0.47
N ALA A 175 -7.29 -17.43 0.98
CA ALA A 175 -6.15 -16.93 0.21
C ALA A 175 -5.28 -18.10 -0.29
N ASP A 176 -5.25 -19.19 0.47
CA ASP A 176 -4.51 -20.41 0.13
C ASP A 176 -4.99 -21.11 -1.15
N ASP A 177 -6.24 -20.89 -1.56
CA ASP A 177 -6.79 -21.40 -2.81
C ASP A 177 -6.30 -20.59 -4.04
N VAL A 178 -5.76 -19.39 -3.83
CA VAL A 178 -5.11 -18.60 -4.89
C VAL A 178 -3.70 -19.13 -5.12
N SER A 179 -3.36 -19.43 -6.36
CA SER A 179 -2.06 -20.01 -6.69
C SER A 179 -0.89 -19.11 -6.28
N SER A 180 0.17 -19.74 -5.74
CA SER A 180 1.44 -19.06 -5.45
C SER A 180 2.33 -19.11 -6.68
N GLN A 181 2.72 -17.94 -7.19
CA GLN A 181 3.55 -17.79 -8.38
C GLN A 181 4.60 -16.69 -8.16
N GLY A 182 5.66 -16.70 -8.97
CA GLY A 182 6.61 -15.60 -9.00
C GLY A 182 5.99 -14.29 -9.50
N ARG A 183 6.71 -13.18 -9.37
CA ARG A 183 6.16 -11.86 -9.70
C ARG A 183 5.79 -11.69 -11.18
N ASN A 184 6.71 -12.05 -12.09
CA ASN A 184 6.57 -11.72 -13.51
C ASN A 184 5.66 -12.70 -14.28
N THR A 185 4.49 -13.00 -13.74
CA THR A 185 3.45 -13.86 -14.33
C THR A 185 2.14 -13.08 -14.53
N MET A 186 1.16 -13.71 -15.16
CA MET A 186 -0.20 -13.15 -15.35
C MET A 186 -1.19 -13.64 -14.28
N GLY A 187 -0.72 -14.27 -13.21
CA GLY A 187 -1.59 -15.01 -12.29
C GLY A 187 -2.22 -16.25 -12.91
#